data_AF-A0A2S8BHD5-F1
#
_entry.id   AF-A0A2S8BHD5-F1
#
_cell.length_a   1.000
_cell.length_b   1.000
_cell.length_c   1.000
_cell.angle_alpha   90.00
_cell.angle_beta   90.00
_cell.angle_gamma   90.00
#
_symmetry.space_group_name_H-M   'P 1'
#
loop_
_entity.id
_entity.type
_entity.pdbx_description
1 polymer ?
#
loop_
_entity_poly.entity_id
_entity_poly.type
_entity_poly.pdbx_seq_one_letter_code
_entity_poly.pdbx_strand_id
1 'polypeptide(L)'
;MARLIDAPPHTVLHGDAHPGNCYFRDGAAGLLDWQAVRRGHPARDLAYTLITSMTTAERRASERELVGTYRAALVAAGGPELDRGQLWERYRQAAAYAYVAALATAGLGGMQAENIALEGLQRSVAALGDLDTVARLQQAL
;
A
#
# COMPACT_ATOMS: atom_id res chain seq x y z
N MET A 1 -9.26 -12.99 1.78
CA MET A 1 -8.22 -11.95 1.71
C MET A 1 -8.77 -10.54 1.93
N ALA A 2 -9.62 -9.99 1.03
CA ALA A 2 -10.12 -8.60 1.14
C ALA A 2 -10.76 -8.24 2.49
N ARG A 3 -11.67 -9.08 3.02
CA ARG A 3 -12.28 -8.85 4.35
C ARG A 3 -11.28 -8.83 5.51
N LEU A 4 -10.19 -9.60 5.40
CA LEU A 4 -9.17 -9.68 6.46
C LEU A 4 -8.31 -8.41 6.47
N ILE A 5 -7.81 -7.99 5.30
CA ILE A 5 -6.96 -6.80 5.16
C ILE A 5 -7.73 -5.49 5.37
N ASP A 6 -9.04 -5.48 5.06
CA ASP A 6 -9.90 -4.32 5.24
C ASP A 6 -10.61 -4.32 6.61
N ALA A 7 -10.27 -5.22 7.55
CA ALA A 7 -10.89 -5.23 8.88
C ALA A 7 -10.69 -3.88 9.62
N PRO A 8 -11.62 -3.47 10.51
CA PRO A 8 -11.56 -2.18 11.20
C PRO A 8 -10.22 -1.89 11.91
N PRO A 9 -9.90 -0.61 12.17
CA PRO A 9 -10.71 0.58 11.88
C PRO A 9 -10.68 0.95 10.40
N HIS A 10 -11.70 1.69 9.95
CA HIS A 10 -11.82 2.09 8.56
C HIS A 10 -11.58 3.59 8.37
N THR A 11 -10.89 3.93 7.31
CA THR A 11 -10.74 5.28 6.76
C THR A 11 -11.32 5.34 5.35
N VAL A 12 -11.36 6.53 4.77
CA VAL A 12 -11.50 6.68 3.31
C VAL A 12 -10.14 6.36 2.69
N LEU A 13 -10.15 5.44 1.74
CA LEU A 13 -8.99 5.04 0.95
C LEU A 13 -9.13 5.59 -0.45
N HIS A 14 -8.02 6.04 -1.03
CA HIS A 14 -7.88 6.32 -2.44
C HIS A 14 -8.14 5.06 -3.27
N GLY A 15 -7.62 3.91 -2.82
CA GLY A 15 -7.80 2.62 -3.47
C GLY A 15 -6.81 2.37 -4.62
N ASP A 16 -6.23 3.42 -5.21
CA ASP A 16 -5.27 3.31 -6.32
C ASP A 16 -4.10 4.32 -6.22
N ALA A 17 -3.52 4.49 -5.02
CA ALA A 17 -2.46 5.48 -4.75
C ALA A 17 -1.06 5.07 -5.23
N HIS A 18 -0.91 4.76 -6.52
CA HIS A 18 0.39 4.50 -7.15
C HIS A 18 1.03 5.80 -7.68
N PRO A 19 2.32 5.80 -8.08
CA PRO A 19 3.03 7.02 -8.51
C PRO A 19 2.36 7.81 -9.64
N GLY A 20 1.63 7.14 -10.52
CA GLY A 20 0.93 7.78 -11.64
C GLY A 20 -0.27 8.62 -11.21
N ASN A 21 -0.82 8.35 -10.02
CA ASN A 21 -1.91 9.11 -9.41
C ASN A 21 -1.41 10.11 -8.35
N CYS A 22 -0.10 10.28 -8.20
CA CYS A 22 0.49 11.23 -7.28
C CYS A 22 0.99 12.48 -8.02
N TYR A 23 0.78 13.66 -7.46
CA TYR A 23 1.36 14.91 -7.97
C TYR A 23 2.02 15.71 -6.85
N PHE A 24 2.94 16.59 -7.24
CA PHE A 24 3.57 17.55 -6.35
C PHE A 24 3.37 18.96 -6.90
N ARG A 25 2.92 19.87 -6.04
CA ARG A 25 2.69 21.28 -6.40
C ARG A 25 2.92 22.15 -5.18
N ASP A 26 3.69 23.23 -5.37
CA ASP A 26 3.93 24.24 -4.33
C ASP A 26 4.44 23.64 -3.00
N GLY A 27 5.29 22.61 -3.07
CA GLY A 27 5.85 21.91 -1.90
C GLY A 27 4.90 20.91 -1.23
N ALA A 28 3.71 20.70 -1.77
CA ALA A 28 2.73 19.73 -1.26
C ALA A 28 2.53 18.56 -2.22
N ALA A 29 2.26 17.37 -1.66
CA ALA A 29 1.83 16.21 -2.42
C ALA A 29 0.29 16.13 -2.47
N GLY A 30 -0.25 15.55 -3.54
CA GLY A 30 -1.67 15.26 -3.65
C GLY A 30 -1.95 14.03 -4.51
N LEU A 31 -3.22 13.61 -4.52
CA LEU A 31 -3.71 12.45 -5.27
C LEU A 31 -4.72 12.88 -6.33
N LEU A 32 -4.60 12.29 -7.52
CA LEU A 32 -5.53 12.39 -8.64
C LEU A 32 -6.29 11.06 -8.77
N ASP A 33 -7.38 11.09 -9.54
CA ASP A 33 -8.09 9.88 -9.96
C ASP A 33 -8.69 9.03 -8.82
N TRP A 34 -9.71 9.60 -8.18
CA TRP A 34 -10.43 8.98 -7.06
C TRP A 34 -11.46 7.90 -7.49
N GLN A 35 -11.37 7.34 -8.70
CA GLN A 35 -12.37 6.38 -9.19
C GLN A 35 -12.39 5.05 -8.42
N ALA A 36 -11.29 4.70 -7.74
CA ALA A 36 -11.16 3.50 -6.92
C ALA A 36 -11.48 3.72 -5.42
N VAL A 37 -12.01 4.90 -5.07
CA VAL A 37 -12.27 5.31 -3.68
C VAL A 37 -13.10 4.27 -2.94
N ARG A 38 -12.71 3.96 -1.71
CA ARG A 38 -13.41 2.96 -0.90
C ARG A 38 -13.20 3.14 0.59
N ARG A 39 -14.04 2.47 1.38
CA ARG A 39 -13.86 2.35 2.83
C ARG A 39 -13.03 1.12 3.15
N GLY A 40 -11.99 1.24 3.96
CA GLY A 40 -11.13 0.12 4.34
C GLY A 40 -10.07 0.49 5.38
N HIS A 41 -9.24 -0.48 5.77
CA HIS A 41 -8.16 -0.24 6.72
C HIS A 41 -7.04 0.61 6.07
N PRO A 42 -6.50 1.63 6.77
CA PRO A 42 -5.51 2.56 6.19
C PRO A 42 -4.21 1.88 5.71
N ALA A 43 -3.85 0.74 6.30
CA ALA A 43 -2.66 -0.02 5.89
C ALA A 43 -2.70 -0.49 4.43
N ARG A 44 -3.89 -0.59 3.81
CA ARG A 44 -4.03 -1.01 2.41
C ARG A 44 -3.40 -0.02 1.44
N ASP A 45 -3.80 1.24 1.52
CA ASP A 45 -3.21 2.28 0.67
C ASP A 45 -1.77 2.56 1.03
N LEU A 46 -1.42 2.49 2.33
CA LEU A 46 -0.03 2.63 2.77
C LEU A 46 0.88 1.57 2.13
N ALA A 47 0.49 0.28 2.20
CA ALA A 47 1.23 -0.80 1.58
C ALA A 47 1.32 -0.63 0.07
N TYR A 48 0.21 -0.32 -0.58
CA TYR A 48 0.19 -0.11 -2.02
C TYR A 48 1.12 1.02 -2.46
N THR A 49 1.06 2.17 -1.77
CA THR A 49 1.87 3.36 -2.05
C THR A 49 3.35 3.06 -1.90
N LEU A 50 3.78 2.53 -0.75
CA LEU A 50 5.21 2.28 -0.49
C LEU A 50 5.80 1.22 -1.43
N ILE A 51 5.04 0.16 -1.72
CA ILE A 51 5.52 -0.93 -2.57
C ILE A 51 5.64 -0.49 -4.04
N THR A 52 4.71 0.32 -4.54
CA THR A 52 4.72 0.74 -5.96
C THR A 52 5.60 1.97 -6.19
N SER A 53 5.81 2.81 -5.19
CA SER A 53 6.50 4.11 -5.34
C SER A 53 8.00 4.09 -5.05
N MET A 54 8.53 3.01 -4.47
CA MET A 54 9.93 2.94 -4.05
C MET A 54 10.65 1.79 -4.74
N THR A 55 11.97 1.91 -4.88
CA THR A 55 12.77 0.71 -5.17
C THR A 55 12.70 -0.27 -3.99
N THR A 56 12.90 -1.56 -4.24
CA THR A 56 12.89 -2.58 -3.18
C THR A 56 13.93 -2.26 -2.08
N ALA A 57 15.11 -1.75 -2.46
CA ALA A 57 16.16 -1.39 -1.53
C ALA A 57 15.77 -0.22 -0.61
N GLU A 58 15.24 0.87 -1.18
CA GLU A 58 14.79 2.03 -0.40
C GLU A 58 13.64 1.67 0.54
N ARG A 59 12.67 0.86 0.06
CA ARG A 59 11.56 0.39 0.88
C ARG A 59 12.07 -0.41 2.09
N ARG A 60 12.97 -1.38 1.88
CA ARG A 60 13.57 -2.17 2.98
C ARG A 60 14.29 -1.28 4.00
N ALA A 61 14.99 -0.25 3.53
CA ALA A 61 15.74 0.65 4.39
C ALA A 61 14.85 1.59 5.24
N SER A 62 13.62 1.89 4.80
CA SER A 62 12.82 3.00 5.37
C SER A 62 11.39 2.64 5.79
N GLU A 63 10.82 1.50 5.36
CA GLU A 63 9.39 1.23 5.54
C GLU A 63 8.93 1.20 7.01
N ARG A 64 9.80 0.76 7.92
CA ARG A 64 9.50 0.78 9.36
C ARG A 64 9.31 2.20 9.89
N GLU A 65 10.17 3.12 9.46
CA GLU A 65 10.09 4.53 9.83
C GLU A 65 8.89 5.20 9.16
N LEU A 66 8.66 4.94 7.86
CA LEU A 66 7.55 5.51 7.10
C LEU A 66 6.20 5.05 7.65
N VAL A 67 6.05 3.78 8.07
CA VAL A 67 4.84 3.29 8.75
C VAL A 67 4.63 4.03 10.08
N GLY A 68 5.70 4.31 10.83
CA GLY A 68 5.64 5.12 12.05
C GLY A 68 5.22 6.56 11.80
N THR A 69 5.78 7.18 10.75
CA THR A 69 5.45 8.54 10.31
C THR A 69 3.99 8.63 9.88
N TYR A 70 3.52 7.69 9.05
CA TYR A 70 2.13 7.60 8.63
C TYR A 70 1.19 7.45 9.83
N ARG A 71 1.52 6.60 10.81
CA ARG A 71 0.73 6.44 12.04
C ARG A 71 0.55 7.77 12.78
N ALA A 72 1.62 8.54 12.94
CA ALA A 72 1.57 9.83 13.62
C ALA A 72 0.77 10.87 12.82
N ALA A 73 1.00 10.93 11.50
CA ALA A 73 0.27 11.83 10.60
C ALA A 73 -1.23 11.52 10.55
N LEU A 74 -1.61 10.23 10.57
CA LEU A 74 -3.00 9.80 10.58
C LEU A 74 -3.75 10.32 11.80
N VAL A 75 -3.16 10.21 12.99
CA VAL A 75 -3.75 10.74 14.24
C VAL A 75 -3.82 12.26 14.21
N ALA A 76 -2.75 12.93 13.78
CA ALA A 76 -2.72 14.39 13.67
C ALA A 76 -3.79 14.95 12.71
N ALA A 77 -4.16 14.17 11.69
CA ALA A 77 -5.23 14.49 10.75
C ALA A 77 -6.65 14.11 11.24
N GLY A 78 -6.80 13.67 12.50
CA GLY A 78 -8.08 13.26 13.08
C GLY A 78 -8.50 11.81 12.77
N GLY A 79 -7.59 11.01 12.22
CA GLY A 79 -7.78 9.58 12.00
C GLY A 79 -7.65 8.74 13.28
N PRO A 80 -7.88 7.42 13.19
CA PRO A 80 -7.82 6.53 14.35
C PRO A 80 -6.40 6.40 14.89
N GLU A 81 -6.27 6.30 16.21
CA GLU A 81 -5.04 5.85 16.81
C GLU A 81 -4.88 4.34 16.64
N LEU A 82 -3.77 3.93 16.05
CA LEU A 82 -3.45 2.53 15.79
C LEU A 82 -2.32 2.08 16.71
N ASP A 83 -2.34 0.83 17.17
CA ASP A 83 -1.15 0.26 17.79
C ASP A 83 -0.03 0.09 16.75
N ARG A 84 1.22 0.34 17.15
CA ARG A 84 2.38 0.26 16.24
C ARG A 84 2.62 -1.16 15.73
N GLY A 85 2.53 -2.15 16.63
CA GLY A 85 2.73 -3.55 16.27
C GLY A 85 1.61 -4.06 15.36
N GLN A 86 0.37 -3.72 15.70
CA GLN A 86 -0.79 -4.08 14.89
C GLN A 86 -0.77 -3.41 13.51
N LEU A 87 -0.45 -2.11 13.41
CA LEU A 87 -0.35 -1.44 12.10
C LEU A 87 0.74 -2.08 11.24
N TRP A 88 1.89 -2.44 11.83
CA TRP A 88 2.92 -3.15 11.09
C TRP A 88 2.43 -4.50 10.56
N GLU A 89 1.75 -5.28 11.40
CA GLU A 89 1.17 -6.56 10.97
C GLU A 89 0.14 -6.38 9.85
N ARG A 90 -0.72 -5.36 9.96
CA ARG A 90 -1.68 -4.99 8.91
C ARG A 90 -0.99 -4.57 7.62
N TYR A 91 0.09 -3.80 7.68
CA TYR A 91 0.88 -3.40 6.52
C TYR A 91 1.46 -4.62 5.77
N ARG A 92 2.00 -5.60 6.51
CA ARG A 92 2.53 -6.86 5.93
C ARG A 92 1.44 -7.66 5.22
N GLN A 93 0.26 -7.79 5.84
CA GLN A 93 -0.88 -8.48 5.25
C GLN A 93 -1.40 -7.73 4.02
N ALA A 94 -1.44 -6.40 4.08
CA ALA A 94 -1.92 -5.53 3.02
C ALA A 94 -1.03 -5.52 1.76
N ALA A 95 0.24 -5.91 1.86
CA ALA A 95 1.12 -6.05 0.68
C ALA A 95 0.56 -7.00 -0.39
N ALA A 96 -0.31 -7.94 -0.02
CA ALA A 96 -1.02 -8.79 -0.97
C ALA A 96 -1.91 -8.00 -1.94
N TYR A 97 -2.43 -6.83 -1.52
CA TYR A 97 -3.17 -5.95 -2.41
C TYR A 97 -2.27 -5.36 -3.50
N ALA A 98 -1.06 -4.93 -3.15
CA ALA A 98 -0.11 -4.38 -4.12
C ALA A 98 0.27 -5.41 -5.19
N TYR A 99 0.44 -6.67 -4.80
CA TYR A 99 0.66 -7.76 -5.73
C TYR A 99 -0.53 -7.97 -6.68
N VAL A 100 -1.76 -8.06 -6.15
CA VAL A 100 -2.95 -8.27 -6.99
C VAL A 100 -3.16 -7.13 -7.97
N ALA A 101 -2.99 -5.87 -7.53
CA ALA A 101 -3.13 -4.70 -8.38
C ALA A 101 -2.05 -4.65 -9.49
N ALA A 102 -0.78 -4.88 -9.13
CA ALA A 102 0.32 -4.89 -10.11
C ALA A 102 0.21 -6.06 -11.10
N LEU A 103 -0.19 -7.24 -10.62
CA LEU A 103 -0.44 -8.41 -11.47
C LEU A 103 -1.56 -8.16 -12.48
N ALA A 104 -2.68 -7.57 -12.04
CA ALA A 104 -3.78 -7.22 -12.93
C ALA A 104 -3.33 -6.21 -14.00
N THR A 105 -2.57 -5.20 -13.60
CA THR A 105 -2.05 -4.16 -14.50
C THR A 105 -1.11 -4.74 -15.56
N ALA A 106 -0.17 -5.61 -15.15
CA ALA A 106 0.77 -6.25 -16.07
C ALA A 106 0.11 -7.34 -16.94
N GLY A 107 -0.81 -8.12 -16.38
CA GLY A 107 -1.43 -9.26 -17.05
C GLY A 107 -2.55 -8.90 -18.03
N LEU A 108 -3.36 -7.89 -17.71
CA LEU A 108 -4.41 -7.41 -18.61
C LEU A 108 -3.86 -6.47 -19.70
N GLY A 109 -2.78 -5.74 -19.40
CA GLY A 109 -2.16 -4.80 -20.31
C GLY A 109 -3.03 -3.57 -20.60
N GLY A 110 -2.47 -2.60 -21.34
CA GLY A 110 -3.19 -1.42 -21.82
C GLY A 110 -3.45 -0.32 -20.79
N MET A 111 -3.19 -0.55 -19.50
CA MET A 111 -3.36 0.43 -18.42
C MET A 111 -2.11 1.28 -18.18
N GLN A 112 -0.93 0.67 -18.31
CA GLN A 112 0.38 1.34 -18.14
C GLN A 112 1.34 0.87 -19.23
N ALA A 113 2.43 1.62 -19.43
CA ALA A 113 3.54 1.14 -20.25
C ALA A 113 4.07 -0.18 -19.67
N GLU A 114 4.37 -1.14 -20.55
CA GLU A 114 4.71 -2.51 -20.16
C GLU A 114 5.87 -2.58 -19.16
N ASN A 115 6.92 -1.80 -19.38
CA ASN A 115 8.06 -1.74 -18.47
C ASN A 115 7.69 -1.24 -17.06
N ILE A 116 6.76 -0.29 -16.96
CA ILE A 116 6.27 0.23 -15.68
C ILE A 116 5.42 -0.83 -14.97
N ALA A 117 4.54 -1.50 -15.70
CA ALA A 117 3.68 -2.53 -15.14
C ALA A 117 4.49 -3.73 -14.61
N LEU A 118 5.49 -4.18 -15.38
CA LEU A 118 6.39 -5.27 -14.98
C LEU A 118 7.27 -4.88 -13.78
N GLU A 119 7.78 -3.65 -13.73
CA GLU A 119 8.54 -3.14 -12.58
C GLU A 119 7.68 -3.11 -11.31
N GLY A 120 6.44 -2.63 -11.41
CA GLY A 120 5.48 -2.66 -10.31
C GLY A 120 5.21 -4.10 -9.81
N LEU A 121 5.06 -5.04 -10.74
CA LEU A 121 4.90 -6.46 -10.40
C LEU A 121 6.14 -7.02 -9.71
N GLN A 122 7.34 -6.76 -10.22
CA GLN A 122 8.61 -7.19 -9.61
C GLN A 122 8.75 -6.67 -8.17
N ARG A 123 8.48 -5.38 -7.94
CA ARG A 123 8.50 -4.77 -6.60
C ARG A 123 7.49 -5.43 -5.66
N SER A 124 6.28 -5.69 -6.14
CA SER A 124 5.22 -6.31 -5.35
C SER A 124 5.56 -7.75 -4.95
N VAL A 125 6.15 -8.55 -5.86
CA VAL A 125 6.60 -9.92 -5.58
C VAL A 125 7.72 -9.91 -4.54
N ALA A 126 8.70 -9.02 -4.67
CA ALA A 126 9.75 -8.87 -3.66
C ALA A 126 9.15 -8.50 -2.28
N ALA A 127 8.17 -7.60 -2.24
CA ALA A 127 7.51 -7.20 -1.01
C ALA A 127 6.77 -8.36 -0.31
N LEU A 128 6.15 -9.28 -1.06
CA LEU A 128 5.51 -10.45 -0.46
C LEU A 128 6.50 -11.33 0.31
N GLY A 129 7.70 -11.53 -0.24
CA GLY A 129 8.76 -12.29 0.40
C GLY A 129 9.33 -11.56 1.61
N ASP A 130 9.72 -10.30 1.43
CA ASP A 130 10.34 -9.49 2.49
C ASP A 130 9.43 -9.28 3.71
N LEU A 131 8.11 -9.22 3.50
CA LEU A 131 7.13 -9.01 4.55
C LEU A 131 6.53 -10.31 5.10
N ASP A 132 6.97 -11.48 4.62
CA ASP A 132 6.36 -12.79 4.90
C ASP A 132 4.82 -12.78 4.72
N THR A 133 4.31 -12.06 3.72
CA THR A 133 2.88 -11.74 3.62
C THR A 133 1.99 -12.99 3.63
N VAL A 134 2.41 -14.05 2.95
CA VAL A 134 1.64 -15.32 2.90
C VAL A 134 1.51 -15.95 4.29
N ALA A 135 2.63 -16.04 5.03
CA ALA A 135 2.62 -16.60 6.38
C ALA A 135 1.76 -15.77 7.34
N ARG A 136 1.78 -14.44 7.20
CA ARG A 136 0.94 -13.53 8.00
C ARG A 136 -0.54 -13.70 7.69
N LEU A 137 -0.91 -13.85 6.43
CA LEU A 137 -2.30 -14.10 6.03
C LEU A 137 -2.80 -15.47 6.53
N GLN A 138 -1.97 -16.52 6.49
CA GLN A 138 -2.32 -17.85 6.99
C GLN A 138 -2.55 -17.88 8.50
N GLN A 139 -1.79 -17.12 9.27
CA GLN A 139 -1.94 -17.03 10.73
C GLN A 139 -3.22 -16.32 11.18
N ALA A 140 -3.87 -15.60 10.27
CA ALA A 140 -5.06 -14.81 10.54
C ALA A 140 -6.36 -15.42 9.99
N LEU A 141 -6.28 -16.63 9.42
CA LEU A 141 -7.41 -17.47 9.00
C LEU A 141 -7.75 -18.48 10.10
#